data_AF-A0A2D6U5C6-F1
#
_entry.id   AF-A0A2D6U5C6-F1
#
_cell.length_a   1.000
_cell.length_b   1.000
_cell.length_c   1.000
_cell.angle_alpha   90.00
_cell.angle_beta   90.00
_cell.angle_gamma   90.00
#
_symmetry.space_group_name_H-M   'P 1'
#
loop_
_entity.id
_entity.type
_entity.pdbx_description
1 polymer ?
#
loop_
_entity_poly.entity_id
_entity_poly.type
_entity_poly.pdbx_seq_one_letter_code
_entity_poly.pdbx_strand_id
1 'polypeptide(L)'
;MAYSGFYKPVNPGKYRGNPTRVIYRSLWERKFMVFCDNNPSIIEWGSEEVIIPYRAPDGRVRRYFPDFYIKVKEKTGKLTKYIIEIKPKKQT
;
A
#
# COMPACT_ATOMS: atom_id res chain seq x y z
N MET A 1 0.72 -12.73 20.57
CA MET A 1 0.51 -11.30 20.24
C MET A 1 0.13 -11.23 18.77
N ALA A 2 -1.02 -10.65 18.43
CA ALA A 2 -1.47 -10.60 17.04
C ALA A 2 -0.65 -9.53 16.28
N TYR A 3 0.10 -9.94 15.26
CA TYR A 3 0.91 -9.04 14.42
C TYR A 3 0.08 -8.30 13.36
N SER A 4 -1.25 -8.34 13.47
CA SER A 4 -2.24 -7.74 12.58
C SER A 4 -3.25 -6.88 13.34
N GLY A 5 -3.96 -6.02 12.63
CA GLY A 5 -4.97 -5.15 13.23
C GLY A 5 -5.47 -4.06 12.28
N PHE A 6 -6.22 -3.10 12.82
CA PHE A 6 -6.75 -1.97 12.08
C PHE A 6 -5.84 -0.75 12.23
N TYR A 7 -5.60 -0.07 11.11
CA TYR A 7 -4.95 1.23 11.09
C TYR A 7 -6.02 2.31 10.89
N LYS A 8 -5.96 3.38 11.70
CA LYS A 8 -6.78 4.57 11.52
C LYS A 8 -5.90 5.67 10.94
N PRO A 9 -6.04 6.04 9.66
CA PRO A 9 -5.30 7.14 9.07
C PRO A 9 -5.56 8.44 9.83
N VAL A 10 -4.48 9.15 10.16
CA VAL A 10 -4.48 10.52 10.68
C VAL A 10 -4.83 11.50 9.56
N ASN A 11 -4.44 11.20 8.31
CA ASN A 11 -4.80 11.98 7.13
C ASN A 11 -5.69 11.18 6.16
N PRO A 12 -6.99 10.96 6.48
CA PRO A 12 -7.90 10.15 5.65
C PRO A 12 -7.98 10.59 4.18
N GLY A 13 -7.84 11.90 3.90
CA GLY A 13 -7.86 12.43 2.53
C GLY A 13 -6.69 11.97 1.65
N LYS A 14 -5.60 11.48 2.26
CA LYS A 14 -4.49 10.86 1.53
C LYS A 14 -4.75 9.38 1.22
N TYR A 15 -5.70 8.74 1.91
CA TYR A 15 -5.97 7.32 1.70
C TYR A 15 -6.90 7.12 0.50
N ARG A 16 -6.47 6.32 -0.45
CA ARG A 16 -7.23 5.88 -1.61
C ARG A 16 -8.01 4.63 -1.24
N GLY A 17 -9.29 4.76 -0.97
CA GLY A 17 -10.17 3.66 -0.58
C GLY A 17 -11.07 4.06 0.58
N ASN A 18 -11.48 3.10 1.40
CA ASN A 18 -12.23 3.39 2.63
C ASN A 18 -11.28 3.52 3.84
N PRO A 19 -11.00 4.75 4.34
CA PRO A 19 -10.04 4.98 5.42
C PRO A 19 -10.50 4.41 6.77
N THR A 20 -11.76 4.00 6.90
CA THR A 20 -12.28 3.39 8.15
C THR A 20 -11.98 1.90 8.25
N ARG A 21 -11.51 1.27 7.16
CA ARG A 21 -11.33 -0.19 7.07
C ARG A 21 -9.91 -0.58 6.62
N VAL A 22 -8.90 0.21 7.00
CA VAL A 22 -7.49 -0.12 6.69
C VAL A 22 -6.99 -1.20 7.65
N ILE A 23 -6.49 -2.31 7.09
CA ILE A 23 -6.01 -3.46 7.85
C ILE A 23 -4.53 -3.66 7.56
N TYR A 24 -3.71 -3.81 8.59
CA TYR A 24 -2.35 -4.33 8.45
C TYR A 24 -2.31 -5.79 8.90
N ARG A 25 -1.59 -6.62 8.15
CA ARG A 25 -1.33 -8.04 8.41
C ARG A 25 0.02 -8.27 9.08
N SER A 26 0.90 -7.25 9.06
CA SER A 26 2.18 -7.27 9.76
C SER A 26 2.51 -5.93 10.42
N LEU A 27 3.41 -5.93 11.41
CA LEU A 27 3.92 -4.68 12.01
C LEU A 27 4.76 -3.86 11.02
N TRP A 28 5.31 -4.50 9.98
CA TRP A 28 6.07 -3.82 8.92
C TRP A 28 5.14 -3.02 8.02
N GLU A 29 4.00 -3.61 7.65
CA GLU A 29 2.90 -2.89 7.00
C GLU A 29 2.41 -1.74 7.85
N ARG A 30 2.15 -1.95 9.15
CA ARG A 30 1.76 -0.85 10.05
C ARG A 30 2.77 0.29 10.04
N LYS A 31 4.08 -0.03 10.11
CA LYS A 31 5.15 0.99 10.06
C LYS A 31 5.14 1.74 8.73
N PHE A 32 4.90 1.03 7.62
CA PHE A 32 4.82 1.64 6.30
C PHE A 32 3.57 2.51 6.13
N MET A 33 2.42 2.10 6.67
CA MET A 33 1.20 2.92 6.70
C MET A 33 1.44 4.25 7.43
N VAL A 34 2.08 4.19 8.61
CA VAL A 34 2.46 5.40 9.37
C VAL A 34 3.38 6.30 8.57
N PHE A 35 4.34 5.72 7.83
CA PHE A 35 5.20 6.49 6.94
C PHE A 35 4.41 7.17 5.81
N CYS A 36 3.53 6.43 5.13
CA CYS A 36 2.71 6.95 4.05
C CYS A 36 1.83 8.11 4.50
N ASP A 37 1.22 7.96 5.67
CA ASP A 37 0.26 8.91 6.19
C ASP A 37 0.92 10.22 6.64
N ASN A 38 2.08 10.14 7.30
CA ASN A 38 2.78 11.32 7.83
C ASN A 38 3.73 12.01 6.83
N ASN A 39 4.13 11.33 5.75
CA ASN A 39 5.08 11.92 4.81
C ASN A 39 4.38 12.93 3.86
N PRO A 40 4.74 14.23 3.88
CA PRO A 40 4.10 15.24 3.05
C PRO A 40 4.35 15.06 1.55
N SER A 41 5.42 14.39 1.15
CA SER A 41 5.71 14.10 -0.25
C SER A 41 4.78 13.01 -0.81
N ILE A 42 4.16 12.20 0.04
CA ILE A 42 3.16 11.20 -0.36
C ILE A 42 1.82 11.91 -0.41
N ILE A 43 1.25 12.01 -1.61
CA ILE A 43 -0.01 12.71 -1.86
C ILE A 43 -1.21 11.77 -1.71
N GLU A 44 -1.03 10.50 -2.10
CA GLU A 44 -2.08 9.50 -2.09
C GLU A 44 -1.45 8.14 -1.81
N TRP A 45 -2.09 7.31 -0.99
CA TRP A 45 -1.64 5.94 -0.71
C TRP A 45 -2.82 5.00 -0.48
N GLY A 46 -2.65 3.71 -0.73
CA GLY A 46 -3.68 2.69 -0.50
C GLY A 46 -3.04 1.35 -0.17
N SER A 47 -3.79 0.47 0.49
CA SER A 47 -3.33 -0.87 0.89
C SER A 47 -4.27 -1.92 0.32
N GLU A 48 -3.77 -2.81 -0.54
CA GLU A 48 -4.54 -3.83 -1.27
C GLU A 48 -5.70 -3.31 -2.17
N GLU A 49 -5.76 -2.01 -2.44
CA GLU A 49 -6.84 -1.37 -3.21
C GLU A 49 -6.62 -1.43 -4.74
N VAL A 50 -5.40 -1.73 -5.18
CA VAL A 50 -5.05 -1.83 -6.60
C VAL A 50 -5.11 -3.28 -7.05
N ILE A 51 -5.77 -3.53 -8.18
CA ILE A 51 -5.86 -4.87 -8.79
C ILE A 51 -5.06 -4.86 -10.07
N ILE A 52 -4.09 -5.76 -10.17
CA ILE A 52 -3.29 -5.97 -11.38
C ILE A 52 -3.72 -7.31 -11.99
N PRO A 53 -4.45 -7.32 -13.12
CA PRO A 53 -4.78 -8.57 -13.80
C PRO A 53 -3.53 -9.17 -14.45
N TYR A 54 -3.37 -10.48 -14.35
CA TYR A 54 -2.32 -11.22 -15.05
C TYR A 54 -2.86 -12.51 -15.65
N ARG A 55 -2.21 -13.00 -16.70
CA ARG A 55 -2.55 -14.29 -17.31
C ARG A 55 -1.73 -15.40 -16.67
N ALA A 56 -2.39 -16.36 -16.06
CA ALA A 56 -1.75 -17.50 -15.43
C ALA A 56 -1.39 -18.59 -16.48
N PRO A 57 -0.50 -19.54 -16.15
CA PRO A 57 -0.05 -20.58 -17.08
C PRO A 57 -1.18 -21.49 -17.60
N ASP A 58 -2.30 -21.59 -16.88
CA ASP A 58 -3.52 -22.29 -17.27
C ASP A 58 -4.37 -21.49 -18.31
N GLY A 59 -3.87 -20.35 -18.77
CA GLY A 59 -4.51 -19.46 -19.73
C GLY A 59 -5.57 -18.53 -19.13
N ARG A 60 -5.91 -18.68 -17.84
CA ARG A 60 -6.96 -17.92 -17.16
C ARG A 60 -6.43 -16.58 -16.63
N VAL A 61 -7.26 -15.55 -16.62
CA VAL A 61 -6.93 -14.26 -16.02
C VAL A 61 -7.15 -14.33 -14.51
N ARG A 62 -6.13 -13.92 -13.75
CA ARG A 62 -6.15 -13.86 -12.28
C ARG A 62 -5.84 -12.44 -11.82
N ARG A 63 -6.06 -12.18 -10.54
CA ARG A 63 -5.88 -10.87 -9.91
C ARG A 63 -4.73 -10.93 -8.91
N TYR A 64 -3.76 -10.04 -9.07
CA TYR A 64 -2.74 -9.78 -8.06
C TYR A 64 -3.10 -8.49 -7.31
N PHE A 65 -3.05 -8.58 -5.98
CA PHE A 65 -3.29 -7.49 -5.06
C PHE A 65 -1.95 -7.18 -4.39
N PRO A 66 -1.20 -6.18 -4.87
CA PRO A 66 0.01 -5.73 -4.18
C PRO A 66 -0.32 -5.16 -2.81
N ASP A 67 0.64 -5.24 -1.89
CA ASP A 67 0.45 -4.79 -0.51
C ASP A 67 0.08 -3.29 -0.45
N PHE A 68 0.78 -2.44 -1.20
CA PHE A 68 0.52 -1.00 -1.24
C PHE A 68 0.67 -0.37 -2.62
N TYR A 69 0.00 0.76 -2.76
CA TYR A 69 0.18 1.74 -3.82
C TYR A 69 0.43 3.11 -3.21
N ILE A 70 1.36 3.88 -3.77
CA ILE A 70 1.62 5.27 -3.37
C ILE A 70 1.75 6.19 -4.60
N LYS A 71 1.32 7.43 -4.45
CA LYS A 71 1.56 8.54 -5.38
C LYS A 71 2.42 9.58 -4.66
N VAL A 72 3.61 9.81 -5.18
CA VAL A 72 4.63 10.67 -4.57
C VAL A 72 4.86 11.89 -5.44
N LYS A 73 4.98 13.05 -4.82
CA LYS A 73 5.51 14.26 -5.43
C LYS A 73 7.03 14.27 -5.25
N GLU A 74 7.75 14.04 -6.33
CA GLU A 74 9.21 14.06 -6.34
C GLU A 74 9.75 15.48 -6.12
N LYS A 75 11.05 15.59 -5.81
CA LYS A 75 11.74 16.88 -5.65
C LYS A 75 11.66 17.77 -6.90
N THR A 76 11.53 17.15 -8.08
CA THR A 76 11.33 17.82 -9.37
C THR A 76 9.92 18.38 -9.56
N GLY A 77 8.99 18.08 -8.65
CA GLY A 77 7.57 18.43 -8.76
C GLY A 77 6.73 17.39 -9.52
N LYS A 78 7.37 16.40 -10.15
CA LYS A 78 6.68 15.33 -10.88
C LYS A 78 5.91 14.42 -9.94
N LEU A 79 4.70 14.02 -10.35
CA LEU A 79 3.91 13.01 -9.66
C LEU A 79 4.24 11.62 -10.23
N THR A 80 4.76 10.74 -9.38
CA THR A 80 5.10 9.36 -9.74
C THR A 80 4.32 8.38 -8.87
N LYS A 81 3.86 7.28 -9.48
CA LYS A 81 3.11 6.22 -8.82
C LYS A 81 4.01 5.00 -8.62
N TYR A 82 3.95 4.39 -7.46
CA TYR A 82 4.70 3.18 -7.13
C TYR A 82 3.77 2.10 -6.58
N ILE A 83 4.12 0.85 -6.88
CA ILE A 83 3.56 -0.34 -6.27
C ILE A 83 4.63 -0.89 -5.32
N ILE A 84 4.24 -1.21 -4.10
CA ILE A 84 5.15 -1.62 -3.03
C ILE A 84 4.68 -2.96 -2.47
N GLU A 85 5.63 -3.87 -2.32
CA GLU A 85 5.45 -5.18 -1.67
C GLU A 85 6.37 -5.24 -0.45
N ILE A 86 5.82 -5.58 0.72
CA ILE A 86 6.55 -5.70 1.96
C ILE A 86 6.87 -7.18 2.21
N LYS A 87 8.16 -7.48 2.35
CA LYS A 87 8.64 -8.82 2.69
C LYS A 87 9.79 -8.76 3.71
N PRO A 88 9.90 -9.75 4.61
CA PRO A 88 11.10 -9.94 5.43
C PRO A 88 12.33 -10.12 4.54
N LYS A 89 13.45 -9.51 4.92
CA LYS A 89 14.73 -9.62 4.18
C LYS A 89 15.17 -11.06 3.92
N LYS A 90 14.86 -12.00 4.83
CA LYS A 90 15.21 -13.42 4.67
C LYS A 90 14.48 -14.10 3.49
N GLN A 91 13.41 -13.49 2.98
CA GLN A 91 12.60 -13.99 1.87
C GLN A 91 12.89 -13.25 0.55
N THR A 92 13.97 -12.47 0.52
CA THR A 92 14.50 -11.80 -0.66
C THR A 92 15.74 -12.54 -1.13
#